data_AF-A0A2D0NC43-F1
#
_entry.id   AF-A0A2D0NC43-F1
#
_cell.length_a   1.000
_cell.length_b   1.000
_cell.length_c   1.000
_cell.angle_alpha   90.00
_cell.angle_beta   90.00
_cell.angle_gamma   90.00
#
_symmetry.space_group_name_H-M   'P 1'
#
loop_
_entity.id
_entity.type
_entity.pdbx_description
1 polymer ?
#
loop_
_entity_poly.entity_id
_entity_poly.type
_entity_poly.pdbx_seq_one_letter_code
_entity_poly.pdbx_strand_id
1 'polypeptide(L)'
;MAIYPSHNLQMLYYSASFDGQGAIAIQAAKDFARLTGNTMHQVLALVRFGRFDEILEIDNRPGGDIPGGMWDFAQGYAHLRKHEADFAELYLRRVRVVADTSEAKYRGHPAAHILGVLAGILESEIQRDSGDLDGAITTLRATVELEDQMQYDEPEPMPFDSRHWLGAALIEAEQYAEAETVYRAELEDHPRNGWSHFGLIQALSKQGKDTTEVRQQYAESWARADHWIQSSRF
;
A
#
# COMPACT_ATOMS: atom_id res chain seq x y z
N MET A 1 30.35 -13.23 0.32
CA MET A 1 29.58 -11.99 0.05
C MET A 1 28.91 -12.16 -1.31
N ALA A 2 27.75 -12.81 -1.33
CA ALA A 2 26.84 -12.83 -2.48
C ALA A 2 25.49 -12.33 -1.94
N ILE A 3 25.14 -11.10 -2.26
CA ILE A 3 23.82 -10.56 -1.97
C ILE A 3 22.84 -11.39 -2.82
N TYR A 4 21.93 -12.10 -2.14
CA TYR A 4 21.08 -13.15 -2.72
C TYR A 4 20.18 -12.62 -3.86
N PRO A 5 19.89 -13.42 -4.91
CA PRO A 5 18.94 -13.04 -5.97
C PRO A 5 17.57 -12.60 -5.44
N SER A 6 17.08 -13.22 -4.37
CA SER A 6 15.82 -12.84 -3.71
C SER A 6 15.87 -11.44 -3.08
N HIS A 7 17.00 -11.05 -2.51
CA HIS A 7 17.18 -9.70 -1.93
C HIS A 7 17.16 -8.63 -3.03
N ASN A 8 17.85 -8.87 -4.16
CA ASN A 8 17.85 -7.94 -5.28
C ASN A 8 16.45 -7.80 -5.90
N LEU A 9 15.71 -8.89 -6.02
CA LEU A 9 14.32 -8.87 -6.49
C LEU A 9 13.42 -8.08 -5.55
N GLN A 10 13.62 -8.21 -4.23
CA GLN A 10 12.85 -7.44 -3.27
C GLN A 10 13.14 -5.93 -3.35
N MET A 11 14.41 -5.54 -3.45
CA MET A 11 14.79 -4.14 -3.65
C MET A 11 14.21 -3.57 -4.95
N LEU A 12 14.23 -4.35 -6.03
CA LEU A 12 13.67 -3.95 -7.32
C LEU A 12 12.15 -3.79 -7.25
N TYR A 13 11.45 -4.75 -6.65
CA TYR A 13 10.00 -4.67 -6.41
C TYR A 13 9.63 -3.41 -5.61
N TYR A 14 10.33 -3.15 -4.51
CA TYR A 14 10.06 -2.00 -3.64
C TYR A 14 10.29 -0.69 -4.40
N SER A 15 11.49 -0.48 -4.93
CA SER A 15 11.83 0.75 -5.64
C SER A 15 10.94 1.01 -6.86
N ALA A 16 10.64 0.00 -7.66
CA ALA A 16 9.76 0.13 -8.82
C ALA A 16 8.31 0.47 -8.41
N SER A 17 7.85 0.00 -7.24
CA SER A 17 6.50 0.30 -6.73
C SER A 17 6.31 1.77 -6.35
N PHE A 18 7.31 2.38 -5.72
CA PHE A 18 7.30 3.81 -5.37
C PHE A 18 7.54 4.73 -6.56
N ASP A 19 8.20 4.23 -7.61
CA ASP A 19 8.57 4.96 -8.83
C ASP A 19 7.56 4.81 -9.97
N GLY A 20 6.41 4.18 -9.72
CA GLY A 20 5.33 4.00 -10.69
C GLY A 20 5.66 3.04 -11.85
N GLN A 21 6.69 2.21 -11.71
CA GLN A 21 7.11 1.21 -12.71
C GLN A 21 6.40 -0.13 -12.45
N GLY A 22 5.10 -0.19 -12.77
CA GLY A 22 4.22 -1.32 -12.50
C GLY A 22 4.66 -2.62 -13.16
N ALA A 23 5.08 -2.58 -14.43
CA ALA A 23 5.52 -3.80 -15.12
C ALA A 23 6.77 -4.41 -14.45
N ILE A 24 7.72 -3.56 -14.04
CA ILE A 24 8.97 -4.00 -13.39
C ILE A 24 8.69 -4.51 -11.98
N ALA A 25 7.88 -3.79 -11.19
CA ALA A 25 7.52 -4.20 -9.84
C ALA A 25 6.82 -5.58 -9.82
N ILE A 26 5.82 -5.77 -10.69
CA ILE A 26 5.07 -7.02 -10.80
C ILE A 26 5.98 -8.15 -11.29
N GLN A 27 6.85 -7.90 -12.27
CA GLN A 27 7.75 -8.93 -12.79
C GLN A 27 8.78 -9.37 -11.73
N ALA A 28 9.40 -8.42 -11.02
CA ALA A 28 10.33 -8.72 -9.93
C ALA A 28 9.67 -9.55 -8.83
N ALA A 29 8.43 -9.21 -8.48
CA ALA A 29 7.65 -9.94 -7.49
C ALA A 29 7.25 -11.36 -7.95
N LYS A 30 6.89 -11.54 -9.23
CA LYS A 30 6.63 -12.86 -9.85
C LYS A 30 7.89 -13.74 -9.85
N ASP A 31 9.05 -13.16 -10.16
CA ASP A 31 10.32 -13.89 -10.15
C ASP A 31 10.76 -14.26 -8.72
N PHE A 32 10.48 -13.40 -7.73
CA PHE A 32 10.66 -13.72 -6.31
C PHE A 32 9.78 -14.91 -5.90
N ALA A 33 8.50 -14.90 -6.30
CA ALA A 33 7.58 -15.99 -6.01
C ALA A 33 8.02 -17.30 -6.67
N ARG A 34 8.51 -17.27 -7.91
CA ARG A 34 9.05 -18.46 -8.59
C ARG A 34 10.27 -19.04 -7.86
N LEU A 35 11.14 -18.18 -7.33
CA LEU A 35 12.36 -18.61 -6.64
C LEU A 35 12.10 -19.17 -5.24
N THR A 36 11.12 -18.61 -4.53
CA THR A 36 10.92 -18.87 -3.09
C THR A 36 9.64 -19.65 -2.77
N GLY A 37 8.72 -19.76 -3.73
CA GLY A 37 7.36 -20.26 -3.51
C GLY A 37 6.44 -19.27 -2.78
N ASN A 38 6.93 -18.06 -2.45
CA ASN A 38 6.20 -17.08 -1.66
C ASN A 38 5.63 -15.96 -2.53
N THR A 39 4.30 -15.88 -2.60
CA THR A 39 3.53 -14.95 -3.44
C THR A 39 3.24 -13.60 -2.77
N MET A 40 3.69 -13.35 -1.52
CA MET A 40 3.35 -12.14 -0.75
C MET A 40 3.67 -10.83 -1.50
N HIS A 41 4.84 -10.73 -2.14
CA HIS A 41 5.21 -9.52 -2.88
C HIS A 41 4.43 -9.42 -4.20
N GLN A 42 4.10 -10.55 -4.81
CA GLN A 42 3.35 -10.58 -6.08
C GLN A 42 1.96 -9.99 -5.88
N VAL A 43 1.24 -10.44 -4.85
CA VAL A 43 -0.11 -9.96 -4.57
C VAL A 43 -0.11 -8.49 -4.12
N LEU A 44 0.87 -8.05 -3.32
CA LEU A 44 0.97 -6.64 -2.93
C LEU A 44 1.36 -5.70 -4.09
N ALA A 45 2.21 -6.16 -5.02
CA ALA A 45 2.47 -5.41 -6.26
C ALA A 45 1.18 -5.23 -7.06
N LEU A 46 0.38 -6.29 -7.20
CA LEU A 46 -0.89 -6.22 -7.91
C LEU A 46 -1.89 -5.28 -7.22
N VAL A 47 -1.94 -5.26 -5.88
CA VAL A 47 -2.73 -4.25 -5.13
C VAL A 47 -2.24 -2.85 -5.48
N ARG A 48 -0.94 -2.56 -5.36
CA ARG A 48 -0.38 -1.23 -5.59
C ARG A 48 -0.76 -0.64 -6.95
N PHE A 49 -0.80 -1.48 -7.99
CA PHE A 49 -1.11 -1.07 -9.37
C PHE A 49 -2.55 -1.41 -9.82
N GLY A 50 -3.46 -1.70 -8.88
CA GLY A 50 -4.88 -1.88 -9.17
C GLY A 50 -5.23 -3.11 -10.04
N ARG A 51 -4.37 -4.12 -10.08
CA ARG A 51 -4.52 -5.35 -10.88
C ARG A 51 -5.31 -6.42 -10.12
N PHE A 52 -6.50 -6.06 -9.63
CA PHE A 52 -7.27 -6.89 -8.70
C PHE A 52 -7.75 -8.22 -9.30
N ASP A 53 -8.09 -8.25 -10.58
CA ASP A 53 -8.54 -9.48 -11.24
C ASP A 53 -7.44 -10.56 -11.24
N GLU A 54 -6.18 -10.16 -11.41
CA GLU A 54 -5.03 -11.08 -11.34
C GLU A 54 -4.75 -11.58 -9.93
N ILE A 55 -5.13 -10.84 -8.89
CA ILE A 55 -4.96 -11.30 -7.51
C ILE A 55 -5.82 -12.56 -7.30
N LEU A 56 -7.06 -12.53 -7.79
CA LEU A 56 -8.00 -13.65 -7.66
C LEU A 56 -7.54 -14.92 -8.39
N GLU A 57 -6.63 -14.81 -9.36
CA GLU A 57 -6.03 -15.95 -10.05
C GLU A 57 -4.87 -16.61 -9.27
N ILE A 58 -4.37 -15.96 -8.19
CA ILE A 58 -3.26 -16.47 -7.38
C ILE A 58 -3.82 -17.28 -6.20
N ASP A 59 -4.09 -18.55 -6.45
CA ASP A 59 -4.62 -19.50 -5.45
C ASP A 59 -3.57 -20.02 -4.45
N ASN A 60 -2.29 -19.82 -4.73
CA ASN A 60 -1.19 -20.23 -3.85
C ASN A 60 -1.00 -19.23 -2.69
N ARG A 61 -1.77 -19.42 -1.62
CA ARG A 61 -1.52 -18.76 -0.33
C ARG A 61 -0.19 -19.24 0.24
N PRO A 62 0.80 -18.36 0.47
CA PRO A 62 2.10 -18.76 0.96
C PRO A 62 2.02 -19.21 2.43
N GLY A 63 2.95 -20.07 2.82
CA GLY A 63 3.08 -20.49 4.22
C GLY A 63 3.61 -19.36 5.12
N GLY A 64 3.36 -19.51 6.43
CA GLY A 64 3.75 -18.53 7.44
C GLY A 64 2.72 -17.43 7.65
N ASP A 65 2.72 -16.87 8.85
CA ASP A 65 1.68 -15.96 9.32
C ASP A 65 1.68 -14.63 8.55
N ILE A 66 2.85 -13.97 8.44
CA ILE A 66 2.96 -12.68 7.74
C ILE A 66 2.76 -12.83 6.23
N PRO A 67 3.48 -13.73 5.51
CA PRO A 67 3.24 -13.90 4.07
C PRO A 67 1.79 -14.30 3.76
N GLY A 68 1.22 -15.22 4.54
CA GLY A 68 -0.15 -15.67 4.38
C GLY A 68 -1.17 -14.57 4.69
N GLY A 69 -0.91 -13.74 5.69
CA GLY A 69 -1.72 -12.57 6.04
C GLY A 69 -1.70 -11.48 4.96
N MET A 70 -0.54 -11.22 4.34
CA MET A 70 -0.46 -10.30 3.19
C MET A 70 -1.24 -10.81 1.98
N TRP A 71 -1.22 -12.12 1.74
CA TRP A 71 -2.07 -12.75 0.73
C TRP A 71 -3.55 -12.63 1.07
N ASP A 72 -3.94 -12.91 2.32
CA ASP A 72 -5.32 -12.76 2.78
C ASP A 72 -5.82 -11.32 2.62
N PHE A 73 -4.99 -10.32 2.94
CA PHE A 73 -5.28 -8.89 2.69
C PHE A 73 -5.57 -8.63 1.20
N ALA A 74 -4.68 -9.06 0.31
CA ALA A 74 -4.81 -8.80 -1.11
C ALA A 74 -6.07 -9.46 -1.71
N GLN A 75 -6.39 -10.70 -1.32
CA GLN A 75 -7.63 -11.36 -1.72
C GLN A 75 -8.86 -10.58 -1.24
N GLY A 76 -8.88 -10.15 0.04
CA GLY A 76 -9.97 -9.37 0.59
C GLY A 76 -10.19 -8.06 -0.18
N TYR A 77 -9.10 -7.37 -0.51
CA TYR A 77 -9.14 -6.15 -1.32
C TYR A 77 -9.68 -6.44 -2.72
N ALA A 78 -9.22 -7.51 -3.37
CA ALA A 78 -9.66 -7.87 -4.72
C ALA A 78 -11.16 -8.22 -4.76
N HIS A 79 -11.67 -8.97 -3.77
CA HIS A 79 -13.09 -9.25 -3.62
C HIS A 79 -13.91 -7.97 -3.38
N LEU A 80 -13.43 -7.05 -2.54
CA LEU A 80 -14.10 -5.75 -2.37
C LEU A 80 -14.25 -5.01 -3.71
N ARG A 81 -13.20 -5.03 -4.55
CA ARG A 81 -13.23 -4.42 -5.89
C ARG A 81 -14.14 -5.13 -6.90
N LYS A 82 -14.59 -6.35 -6.59
CA LYS A 82 -15.65 -7.07 -7.32
C LYS A 82 -17.04 -6.82 -6.75
N HIS A 83 -17.20 -5.92 -5.78
CA HIS A 83 -18.44 -5.69 -5.03
C HIS A 83 -18.88 -6.90 -4.20
N GLU A 84 -17.92 -7.69 -3.74
CA GLU A 84 -18.13 -8.90 -2.94
C GLU A 84 -17.75 -8.65 -1.48
N ALA A 85 -18.42 -7.69 -0.84
CA ALA A 85 -18.09 -7.19 0.51
C ALA A 85 -18.06 -8.30 1.58
N ASP A 86 -18.95 -9.30 1.50
CA ASP A 86 -18.96 -10.43 2.44
C ASP A 86 -17.65 -11.23 2.44
N PHE A 87 -17.03 -11.37 1.27
CA PHE A 87 -15.72 -12.02 1.15
C PHE A 87 -14.61 -11.12 1.68
N ALA A 88 -14.65 -9.82 1.37
CA ALA A 88 -13.70 -8.85 1.91
C ALA A 88 -13.69 -8.87 3.45
N GLU A 89 -14.85 -8.90 4.08
CA GLU A 89 -15.04 -9.02 5.52
C GLU A 89 -14.49 -10.33 6.11
N LEU A 90 -14.67 -11.45 5.40
CA LEU A 90 -14.10 -12.73 5.81
C LEU A 90 -12.57 -12.68 5.80
N TYR A 91 -11.98 -12.10 4.76
CA TYR A 91 -10.53 -11.94 4.66
C TYR A 91 -9.99 -10.96 5.70
N LEU A 92 -10.67 -9.83 5.92
CA LEU A 92 -10.33 -8.88 6.98
C LEU A 92 -10.26 -9.57 8.34
N ARG A 93 -11.26 -10.38 8.70
CA ARG A 93 -11.24 -11.16 9.95
C ARG A 93 -10.04 -12.10 10.04
N ARG A 94 -9.66 -12.75 8.94
CA ARG A 94 -8.47 -13.62 8.92
C ARG A 94 -7.18 -12.85 9.16
N VAL A 95 -7.01 -11.70 8.50
CA VAL A 95 -5.84 -10.83 8.70
C VAL A 95 -5.76 -10.36 10.16
N ARG A 96 -6.89 -9.89 10.72
CA ARG A 96 -6.98 -9.46 12.12
C ARG A 96 -6.61 -10.54 13.12
N VAL A 97 -7.17 -11.74 12.97
CA VAL A 97 -6.85 -12.86 13.87
C VAL A 97 -5.34 -13.13 13.88
N VAL A 98 -4.68 -13.10 12.72
CA VAL A 98 -3.23 -13.32 12.66
C VAL A 98 -2.47 -12.13 13.26
N ALA A 99 -2.88 -10.89 12.99
CA ALA A 99 -2.29 -9.70 13.59
C ALA A 99 -2.33 -9.74 15.13
N ASP A 100 -3.45 -10.17 15.71
CA ASP A 100 -3.69 -10.16 17.16
C ASP A 100 -3.02 -11.32 17.90
N THR A 101 -2.76 -12.44 17.23
CA THR A 101 -2.34 -13.70 17.89
C THR A 101 -0.96 -14.20 17.49
N SER A 102 -0.40 -13.72 16.38
CA SER A 102 0.89 -14.19 15.89
C SER A 102 2.07 -13.42 16.51
N GLU A 103 3.02 -14.16 17.06
CA GLU A 103 4.32 -13.66 17.50
C GLU A 103 5.37 -13.64 16.37
N ALA A 104 4.96 -13.93 15.13
CA ALA A 104 5.86 -13.96 13.99
C ALA A 104 6.48 -12.59 13.74
N LYS A 105 7.71 -12.59 13.22
CA LYS A 105 8.41 -11.38 12.81
C LYS A 105 8.91 -11.51 11.39
N TYR A 106 8.82 -10.42 10.63
CA TYR A 106 9.43 -10.29 9.31
C TYR A 106 10.46 -9.18 9.36
N ARG A 107 11.75 -9.54 9.24
CA ARG A 107 12.88 -8.61 9.41
C ARG A 107 12.79 -7.76 10.69
N GLY A 108 12.37 -8.38 11.79
CA GLY A 108 12.25 -7.72 13.09
C GLY A 108 10.90 -7.04 13.34
N HIS A 109 10.10 -6.80 12.30
CA HIS A 109 8.75 -6.25 12.41
C HIS A 109 7.75 -7.31 12.88
N PRO A 110 7.04 -7.08 13.99
CA PRO A 110 5.97 -7.97 14.45
C PRO A 110 4.82 -8.09 13.44
N ALA A 111 4.20 -9.27 13.39
CA ALA A 111 2.99 -9.50 12.62
C ALA A 111 1.87 -8.51 12.98
N ALA A 112 1.75 -8.17 14.27
CA ALA A 112 0.78 -7.19 14.77
C ALA A 112 0.89 -5.82 14.09
N HIS A 113 2.10 -5.33 13.79
CA HIS A 113 2.26 -4.05 13.09
C HIS A 113 1.95 -4.21 11.60
N ILE A 114 2.62 -5.12 10.91
CA ILE A 114 2.47 -5.27 9.45
C ILE A 114 1.02 -5.62 9.08
N LEU A 115 0.47 -6.67 9.70
CA LEU A 115 -0.88 -7.13 9.38
C LEU A 115 -1.95 -6.22 9.99
N GLY A 116 -1.64 -5.50 11.09
CA GLY A 116 -2.51 -4.47 11.63
C GLY A 116 -2.69 -3.30 10.66
N VAL A 117 -1.61 -2.82 10.04
CA VAL A 117 -1.67 -1.76 9.01
C VAL A 117 -2.49 -2.23 7.81
N LEU A 118 -2.23 -3.43 7.30
CA LEU A 118 -2.98 -4.00 6.17
C LEU A 118 -4.46 -4.23 6.51
N ALA A 119 -4.77 -4.68 7.72
CA ALA A 119 -6.15 -4.82 8.18
C ALA A 119 -6.87 -3.46 8.26
N GLY A 120 -6.20 -2.42 8.77
CA GLY A 120 -6.74 -1.06 8.82
C GLY A 120 -7.04 -0.49 7.44
N ILE A 121 -6.14 -0.68 6.47
CA ILE A 121 -6.37 -0.29 5.07
C ILE A 121 -7.60 -1.01 4.52
N LEU A 122 -7.71 -2.35 4.66
CA LEU A 122 -8.84 -3.11 4.12
C LEU A 122 -10.16 -2.73 4.80
N GLU A 123 -10.17 -2.57 6.13
CA GLU A 123 -11.35 -2.12 6.87
C GLU A 123 -11.83 -0.74 6.38
N SER A 124 -10.92 0.21 6.25
CA SER A 124 -11.27 1.56 5.79
C SER A 124 -11.90 1.56 4.40
N GLU A 125 -11.45 0.67 3.53
CA GLU A 125 -11.99 0.56 2.18
C GLU A 125 -13.36 -0.13 2.16
N ILE A 126 -13.59 -1.10 3.05
CA ILE A 126 -14.93 -1.67 3.26
C ILE A 126 -15.90 -0.60 3.79
N GLN A 127 -15.49 0.18 4.80
CA GLN A 127 -16.27 1.29 5.34
C GLN A 127 -16.61 2.30 4.23
N ARG A 128 -15.60 2.70 3.46
CA ARG A 128 -15.75 3.62 2.33
C ARG A 128 -16.71 3.08 1.26
N ASP A 129 -16.61 1.81 0.87
CA ASP A 129 -17.50 1.18 -0.12
C ASP A 129 -18.96 1.13 0.37
N SER A 130 -19.16 0.97 1.68
CA SER A 130 -20.48 1.04 2.32
C SER A 130 -21.05 2.47 2.49
N GLY A 131 -20.28 3.50 2.12
CA GLY A 131 -20.64 4.91 2.22
C GLY A 131 -20.24 5.59 3.54
N ASP A 132 -19.54 4.90 4.44
CA ASP A 132 -19.03 5.45 5.70
C ASP A 132 -17.62 6.04 5.52
N LEU A 133 -17.54 7.18 4.84
CA LEU A 133 -16.26 7.85 4.57
C LEU A 133 -15.62 8.42 5.85
N ASP A 134 -16.42 8.92 6.80
CA ASP A 134 -15.92 9.44 8.07
C ASP A 134 -15.32 8.32 8.95
N GLY A 135 -15.97 7.16 8.99
CA GLY A 135 -15.44 5.95 9.61
C GLY A 135 -14.14 5.50 8.95
N ALA A 136 -14.09 5.47 7.62
CA ALA A 136 -12.88 5.12 6.86
C ALA A 136 -11.68 6.03 7.20
N ILE A 137 -11.90 7.35 7.23
CA ILE A 137 -10.85 8.32 7.60
C ILE A 137 -10.39 8.09 9.05
N THR A 138 -11.31 7.81 9.97
CA THR A 138 -10.99 7.54 11.38
C THR A 138 -10.11 6.30 11.52
N THR A 139 -10.46 5.21 10.83
CA THR A 139 -9.65 3.99 10.76
C THR A 139 -8.27 4.26 10.15
N LEU A 140 -8.21 5.05 9.07
CA LEU A 140 -6.95 5.36 8.39
C LEU A 140 -6.00 6.22 9.23
N ARG A 141 -6.51 7.16 10.04
CA ARG A 141 -5.67 7.91 11.00
C ARG A 141 -5.00 6.97 12.01
N ALA A 142 -5.77 6.06 12.61
CA ALA A 142 -5.22 5.06 13.52
C ALA A 142 -4.25 4.10 12.81
N THR A 143 -4.49 3.81 11.53
CA THR A 143 -3.61 2.98 10.70
C THR A 143 -2.25 3.65 10.48
N VAL A 144 -2.24 4.96 10.16
CA VAL A 144 -1.01 5.74 10.04
C VAL A 144 -0.26 5.79 11.37
N GLU A 145 -0.95 6.03 12.49
CA GLU A 145 -0.33 6.03 13.82
C GLU A 145 0.30 4.67 14.18
N LEU A 146 -0.25 3.56 13.69
CA LEU A 146 0.31 2.22 13.86
C LEU A 146 1.55 2.01 12.97
N GLU A 147 1.49 2.47 11.72
CA GLU A 147 2.61 2.38 10.77
C GLU A 147 3.81 3.23 11.23
N ASP A 148 3.57 4.40 11.81
CA ASP A 148 4.61 5.30 12.36
C ASP A 148 5.40 4.69 13.53
N GLN A 149 4.87 3.63 14.17
CA GLN A 149 5.58 2.90 15.22
C GLN A 149 6.54 1.84 14.66
N MET A 150 6.52 1.61 13.35
CA MET A 150 7.43 0.67 12.71
C MET A 150 8.85 1.24 12.68
N GLN A 151 9.82 0.36 12.89
CA GLN A 151 11.23 0.72 12.81
C GLN A 151 11.66 0.93 11.36
N TYR A 152 12.60 1.84 11.10
CA TYR A 152 13.18 1.99 9.77
C TYR A 152 13.80 0.67 9.26
N ASP A 153 13.51 0.32 8.01
CA ASP A 153 14.00 -0.88 7.32
C ASP A 153 14.08 -0.63 5.81
N GLU A 154 15.08 -1.22 5.14
CA GLU A 154 15.25 -1.08 3.69
C GLU A 154 15.49 -2.44 3.03
N PRO A 155 14.60 -2.89 2.13
CA PRO A 155 13.34 -2.24 1.74
C PRO A 155 12.28 -2.42 2.84
N GLU A 156 11.31 -1.51 2.92
CA GLU A 156 10.20 -1.65 3.88
C GLU A 156 9.36 -2.91 3.59
N PRO A 157 8.57 -3.39 4.57
CA PRO A 157 7.73 -4.58 4.37
C PRO A 157 6.67 -4.44 3.27
N MET A 158 6.18 -3.22 3.03
CA MET A 158 5.05 -2.93 2.13
C MET A 158 5.52 -2.03 0.97
N PRO A 159 4.90 -2.12 -0.23
CA PRO A 159 5.28 -1.32 -1.40
C PRO A 159 4.52 0.03 -1.48
N PHE A 160 3.95 0.44 -0.35
CA PHE A 160 3.09 1.61 -0.19
C PHE A 160 3.04 1.98 1.29
N ASP A 161 2.63 3.22 1.55
CA ASP A 161 2.35 3.78 2.87
C ASP A 161 0.83 4.02 3.04
N SER A 162 0.28 3.83 4.24
CA SER A 162 -1.15 4.03 4.54
C SER A 162 -1.62 5.48 4.36
N ARG A 163 -0.73 6.46 4.42
CA ARG A 163 -0.98 7.88 4.10
C ARG A 163 -1.47 8.08 2.68
N HIS A 164 -1.15 7.19 1.74
CA HIS A 164 -1.76 7.24 0.40
C HIS A 164 -3.27 7.05 0.45
N TRP A 165 -3.77 6.11 1.28
CA TRP A 165 -5.21 5.90 1.46
C TRP A 165 -5.83 7.03 2.27
N LEU A 166 -5.20 7.45 3.38
CA LEU A 166 -5.70 8.56 4.20
C LEU A 166 -5.83 9.84 3.38
N GLY A 167 -4.76 10.25 2.68
CA GLY A 167 -4.77 11.45 1.86
C GLY A 167 -5.81 11.41 0.74
N ALA A 168 -6.02 10.24 0.12
CA ALA A 168 -7.06 10.07 -0.90
C ALA A 168 -8.47 10.22 -0.31
N ALA A 169 -8.74 9.60 0.83
CA ALA A 169 -10.03 9.70 1.53
C ALA A 169 -10.31 11.13 2.00
N LEU A 170 -9.28 11.84 2.50
CA LEU A 170 -9.39 13.25 2.90
C LEU A 170 -9.70 14.16 1.69
N ILE A 171 -9.10 13.91 0.52
CA ILE A 171 -9.45 14.65 -0.71
C ILE A 171 -10.91 14.40 -1.10
N GLU A 172 -11.39 13.16 -1.01
CA GLU A 172 -12.78 12.80 -1.30
C GLU A 172 -13.77 13.46 -0.34
N ALA A 173 -13.40 13.58 0.94
CA ALA A 173 -14.18 14.30 1.96
C ALA A 173 -14.01 15.83 1.90
N GLU A 174 -13.30 16.35 0.89
CA GLU A 174 -12.97 17.77 0.74
C GLU A 174 -12.14 18.39 1.89
N GLN A 175 -11.49 17.56 2.70
CA GLN A 175 -10.60 17.93 3.81
C GLN A 175 -9.17 18.23 3.29
N TYR A 176 -9.07 19.12 2.30
CA TYR A 176 -7.85 19.33 1.52
C TYR A 176 -6.63 19.81 2.34
N ALA A 177 -6.85 20.60 3.38
CA ALA A 177 -5.77 21.11 4.23
C ALA A 177 -5.12 19.98 5.06
N GLU A 178 -5.93 19.02 5.52
CA GLU A 178 -5.40 17.85 6.23
C GLU A 178 -4.72 16.89 5.26
N ALA A 179 -5.28 16.69 4.06
CA ALA A 179 -4.64 15.90 3.01
C ALA A 179 -3.24 16.45 2.67
N GLU A 180 -3.09 17.77 2.58
CA GLU A 180 -1.77 18.40 2.40
C GLU A 180 -0.81 18.03 3.53
N THR A 181 -1.22 18.13 4.80
CA THR A 181 -0.39 17.75 5.95
C THR A 181 0.05 16.29 5.87
N VAL A 182 -0.87 15.38 5.53
CA VAL A 182 -0.60 13.95 5.40
C VAL A 182 0.45 13.66 4.32
N TYR A 183 0.32 14.24 3.13
CA TYR A 183 1.31 14.01 2.06
C TYR A 183 2.65 14.68 2.34
N ARG A 184 2.66 15.84 3.01
CA ARG A 184 3.94 16.46 3.42
C ARG A 184 4.69 15.61 4.43
N ALA A 185 3.99 15.04 5.40
CA ALA A 185 4.59 14.12 6.36
C ALA A 185 5.21 12.89 5.66
N GLU A 186 4.50 12.29 4.71
CA GLU A 186 5.06 11.18 3.93
C GLU A 186 6.31 11.58 3.14
N LEU A 187 6.31 12.77 2.54
CA LEU A 187 7.44 13.28 1.76
C LEU A 187 8.64 13.72 2.62
N GLU A 188 8.49 13.86 3.94
CA GLU A 188 9.62 14.03 4.85
C GLU A 188 10.44 12.73 4.95
N ASP A 189 9.75 11.58 5.01
CA ASP A 189 10.36 10.26 5.09
C ASP A 189 10.75 9.72 3.70
N HIS A 190 9.92 9.96 2.68
CA HIS A 190 10.13 9.52 1.29
C HIS A 190 10.10 10.69 0.28
N PRO A 191 11.14 11.56 0.23
CA PRO A 191 11.11 12.80 -0.57
C PRO A 191 10.87 12.65 -2.08
N ARG A 192 11.05 11.44 -2.61
CA ARG A 192 10.89 11.11 -4.03
C ARG A 192 9.71 10.17 -4.30
N ASN A 193 8.75 10.08 -3.38
CA ASN A 193 7.52 9.33 -3.62
C ASN A 193 6.60 10.09 -4.59
N GLY A 194 6.48 9.60 -5.83
CA GLY A 194 5.62 10.23 -6.83
C GLY A 194 4.12 10.11 -6.55
N TRP A 195 3.67 9.08 -5.84
CA TRP A 195 2.27 8.93 -5.43
C TRP A 195 1.85 10.03 -4.46
N SER A 196 2.70 10.33 -3.48
CA SER A 196 2.45 11.40 -2.51
C SER A 196 2.62 12.79 -3.11
N HIS A 197 3.60 12.99 -3.99
CA HIS A 197 3.69 14.24 -4.77
C HIS A 197 2.41 14.48 -5.58
N PHE A 198 1.87 13.45 -6.22
CA PHE A 198 0.61 13.56 -6.97
C PHE A 198 -0.56 13.92 -6.05
N GLY A 199 -0.70 13.24 -4.91
CA GLY A 199 -1.71 13.55 -3.90
C GLY A 199 -1.57 14.97 -3.35
N LEU A 200 -0.36 15.44 -3.08
CA LEU A 200 -0.06 16.78 -2.63
C LEU A 200 -0.47 17.83 -3.68
N ILE A 201 -0.18 17.58 -4.96
CA ILE A 201 -0.64 18.44 -6.06
C ILE A 201 -2.16 18.56 -6.07
N GLN A 202 -2.89 17.46 -5.88
CA GLN A 202 -4.35 17.48 -5.82
C GLN A 202 -4.85 18.32 -4.64
N ALA A 203 -4.33 18.07 -3.43
CA ALA A 203 -4.69 18.80 -2.22
C ALA A 203 -4.41 20.31 -2.33
N LEU A 204 -3.24 20.70 -2.85
CA LEU A 204 -2.86 22.10 -3.05
C LEU A 204 -3.72 22.79 -4.12
N SER A 205 -3.97 22.10 -5.24
CA SER A 205 -4.79 22.65 -6.33
C SER A 205 -6.22 22.93 -5.87
N LYS A 206 -6.80 22.04 -5.05
CA LYS A 206 -8.14 22.22 -4.47
C LYS A 206 -8.23 23.36 -3.45
N GLN A 207 -7.10 23.72 -2.83
CA GLN A 207 -6.98 24.90 -1.97
C GLN A 207 -6.66 26.20 -2.74
N GLY A 208 -6.44 26.13 -4.06
CA GLY A 208 -6.02 27.29 -4.86
C GLY A 208 -4.58 27.75 -4.59
N LYS A 209 -3.74 26.86 -4.03
CA LYS A 209 -2.32 27.12 -3.74
C LYS A 209 -1.45 26.85 -4.98
N ASP A 210 -0.27 27.47 -5.03
CA ASP A 210 0.72 27.19 -6.08
C ASP A 210 1.20 25.74 -6.00
N THR A 211 1.34 25.11 -7.18
CA THR A 211 1.78 23.72 -7.33
C THR A 211 3.01 23.59 -8.22
N THR A 212 3.60 24.71 -8.66
CA THR A 212 4.69 24.72 -9.65
C THR A 212 5.89 23.87 -9.19
N GLU A 213 6.36 24.08 -7.97
CA GLU A 213 7.50 23.32 -7.41
C GLU A 213 7.17 21.84 -7.24
N VAL A 214 6.03 21.51 -6.63
CA VAL A 214 5.62 20.11 -6.39
C VAL A 214 5.39 19.37 -7.71
N ARG A 215 4.88 20.05 -8.75
CA ARG A 215 4.75 19.46 -10.10
C ARG A 215 6.09 19.15 -10.75
N GLN A 216 7.13 19.96 -10.50
CA GLN A 216 8.48 19.64 -10.96
C GLN A 216 9.03 18.42 -10.22
N GLN A 217 8.91 18.38 -8.90
CA GLN A 217 9.34 17.24 -8.07
C GLN A 217 8.61 15.94 -8.46
N TYR A 218 7.31 16.03 -8.73
CA TYR A 218 6.52 14.93 -9.28
C TYR A 218 7.06 14.46 -10.63
N ALA A 219 7.30 15.39 -11.57
CA ALA A 219 7.80 15.03 -12.90
C ALA A 219 9.17 14.32 -12.83
N GLU A 220 10.04 14.71 -11.91
CA GLU A 220 11.32 14.06 -11.66
C GLU A 220 11.14 12.66 -11.02
N SER A 221 10.25 12.55 -10.03
CA SER A 221 9.97 11.31 -9.28
C SER A 221 9.15 10.29 -10.09
N TRP A 222 8.41 10.74 -11.11
CA TRP A 222 7.53 9.91 -11.94
C TRP A 222 8.07 9.69 -13.35
N ALA A 223 9.31 10.11 -13.63
CA ALA A 223 9.89 10.12 -14.97
C ALA A 223 10.01 8.73 -15.62
N ARG A 224 10.08 7.67 -14.80
CA ARG A 224 10.18 6.28 -15.28
C ARG A 224 8.87 5.52 -15.20
N ALA A 225 7.81 6.12 -14.66
CA ALA A 225 6.55 5.43 -14.46
C ALA A 225 5.97 4.96 -15.81
N ASP A 226 5.47 3.74 -15.82
CA ASP A 226 4.71 3.17 -16.94
C ASP A 226 3.19 3.16 -16.65
N HIS A 227 2.80 3.80 -15.54
CA HIS A 227 1.46 3.80 -15.00
C HIS A 227 0.91 5.22 -14.82
N TRP A 228 -0.32 5.44 -15.26
CA TRP A 228 -1.02 6.71 -15.14
C TRP A 228 -1.95 6.67 -13.93
N ILE A 229 -1.80 7.64 -13.02
CA ILE A 229 -2.53 7.68 -11.77
C ILE A 229 -3.55 8.82 -11.75
N GLN A 230 -4.70 8.57 -11.12
CA GLN A 230 -5.75 9.58 -10.88
C GLN A 230 -5.91 9.91 -9.39
N SER A 231 -5.25 9.14 -8.53
CA SER A 231 -5.18 9.31 -7.08
C SER A 231 -3.80 8.86 -6.60
N SER A 232 -3.47 9.07 -5.33
CA SER A 232 -2.26 8.55 -4.67
C SER A 232 -2.33 7.05 -4.40
N ARG A 233 -3.46 6.40 -4.74
CA ARG A 233 -3.67 4.96 -4.76
C ARG A 233 -4.30 4.52 -6.09
N PHE A 234 -3.80 3.40 -6.61
CA PHE A 234 -4.14 2.76 -7.88
C PHE A 234 -3.81 3.59 -9.11
#